data_AF-A0A849DEG2-F1
#
_entry.id   AF-A0A849DEG2-F1
#
_cell.length_a   1.000
_cell.length_b   1.000
_cell.length_c   1.000
_cell.angle_alpha   90.00
_cell.angle_beta   90.00
_cell.angle_gamma   90.00
#
_symmetry.space_group_name_H-M   'P 1'
#
loop_
_entity.id
_entity.type
_entity.pdbx_description
1 polymer ?
#
loop_
_entity_poly.entity_id
_entity_poly.type
_entity_poly.pdbx_seq_one_letter_code
_entity_poly.pdbx_strand_id
1 'polypeptide(L)'
;VRSAIATERQKRILRGDFTAIGDLALAGGNNQPIFDFFDGNNTLPVLEYPIRSCASGASGCWTATSDTQYTYTMPVSGTVVFTLSNNRFDCPSADANCQLLTQ
;
A
#
# COMPACT_ATOMS: atom_id res chain seq x y z
N VAL A 1 3.66 2.96 5.61
CA VAL A 1 2.36 2.36 5.24
C VAL A 1 1.65 1.69 6.42
N ARG A 2 2.17 0.58 6.99
CA ARG A 2 1.52 -0.12 8.13
C ARG A 2 1.13 0.79 9.31
N SER A 3 2.02 1.69 9.73
CA SER A 3 1.73 2.64 10.82
C SER A 3 0.66 3.67 10.46
N ALA A 4 0.59 4.08 9.20
CA ALA A 4 -0.45 5.00 8.72
C ALA A 4 -1.82 4.34 8.77
N ILE A 5 -1.91 3.08 8.30
CA ILE A 5 -3.14 2.27 8.37
C ILE A 5 -3.60 2.07 9.82
N ALA A 6 -2.68 1.73 10.73
CA ALA A 6 -3.00 1.55 12.14
C ALA A 6 -3.55 2.85 12.77
N THR A 7 -2.91 3.98 12.46
CA THR A 7 -3.35 5.31 12.92
C THR A 7 -4.72 5.68 12.37
N GLU A 8 -4.96 5.48 11.06
CA GLU A 8 -6.26 5.81 10.46
C GLU A 8 -7.37 4.92 10.99
N ARG A 9 -7.12 3.62 11.20
CA ARG A 9 -8.05 2.72 11.86
C ARG A 9 -8.45 3.25 13.26
N GLN A 10 -7.48 3.69 14.06
CA GLN A 10 -7.76 4.28 15.38
C GLN A 10 -8.61 5.55 15.27
N LYS A 11 -8.30 6.43 14.30
CA LYS A 11 -9.09 7.65 14.06
C LYS A 11 -10.53 7.34 13.65
N ARG A 12 -10.76 6.36 12.78
CA ARG A 12 -12.12 5.93 12.39
C ARG A 12 -12.92 5.43 13.58
N ILE A 13 -12.30 4.59 14.42
CA ILE A 13 -12.94 4.09 15.65
C ILE A 13 -13.37 5.25 16.56
N LEU A 14 -12.53 6.27 16.73
CA LEU A 14 -12.86 7.45 17.53
C LEU A 14 -14.02 8.28 16.92
N ARG A 15 -14.22 8.21 15.60
CA ARG A 15 -15.34 8.85 14.89
C ARG A 15 -16.61 7.97 14.85
N GLY A 16 -16.54 6.73 15.35
CA GLY A 16 -17.63 5.75 15.24
C GLY A 16 -17.74 5.08 13.88
N ASP A 17 -16.72 5.20 13.03
CA ASP A 17 -16.63 4.55 11.73
C ASP A 17 -15.85 3.23 11.85
N PHE A 18 -16.45 2.13 11.38
CA PHE A 18 -15.86 0.79 11.39
C PHE A 18 -15.65 0.23 9.98
N THR A 19 -15.83 1.05 8.94
CA THR A 19 -15.53 0.65 7.57
C THR A 19 -14.05 0.32 7.43
N ALA A 20 -13.77 -0.79 6.73
CA ALA A 20 -12.41 -1.17 6.42
C ALA A 20 -11.82 -0.22 5.37
N ILE A 21 -10.54 0.08 5.49
CA ILE A 21 -9.76 0.79 4.48
C ILE A 21 -9.68 -0.13 3.25
N GLY A 22 -10.17 0.37 2.12
CA GLY A 22 -10.28 -0.33 0.84
C GLY A 22 -9.20 0.05 -0.17
N ASP A 23 -8.60 1.24 -0.05
CA ASP A 23 -7.52 1.70 -0.94
C ASP A 23 -6.51 2.61 -0.23
N LEU A 24 -5.31 2.67 -0.77
CA LEU A 24 -4.18 3.52 -0.37
C LEU A 24 -3.66 4.38 -1.55
N ALA A 25 -4.32 4.35 -2.71
CA ALA A 25 -4.01 5.18 -3.85
C ALA A 25 -5.22 6.02 -4.29
N LEU A 26 -5.00 7.19 -4.88
CA LEU A 26 -6.07 7.95 -5.57
C LEU A 26 -6.23 7.55 -7.03
N ALA A 27 -5.14 7.14 -7.68
CA ALA A 27 -5.12 6.74 -9.07
C ALA A 27 -4.19 5.55 -9.30
N GLY A 28 -4.64 4.58 -10.11
CA GLY A 28 -3.83 3.49 -10.60
C GLY A 28 -3.06 3.84 -11.88
N GLY A 29 -2.00 3.09 -12.17
CA GLY A 29 -1.24 3.20 -13.41
C GLY A 29 0.26 3.37 -13.18
N ASN A 30 1.01 3.46 -14.28
CA ASN A 30 2.47 3.60 -14.26
C ASN A 30 2.87 5.05 -13.95
N ASN A 31 3.90 5.23 -13.12
CA ASN A 31 4.48 6.53 -12.79
C ASN A 31 3.47 7.54 -12.15
N GLN A 32 2.40 7.02 -11.55
CA GLN A 32 1.43 7.75 -10.74
C GLN A 32 1.82 7.72 -9.25
N PRO A 33 1.40 8.71 -8.44
CA PRO A 33 1.51 8.62 -6.98
C PRO A 33 0.88 7.33 -6.44
N ILE A 34 1.54 6.68 -5.49
CA ILE A 34 1.05 5.49 -4.79
C ILE A 34 1.32 5.66 -3.30
N PHE A 35 0.43 5.11 -2.46
CA PHE A 35 0.40 5.41 -1.02
C PHE A 35 0.22 6.92 -0.77
N ASP A 36 -0.63 7.57 -1.55
CA ASP A 36 -0.94 8.98 -1.42
C ASP A 36 -2.16 9.21 -0.52
N PHE A 37 -3.28 8.53 -0.76
CA PHE A 37 -4.54 8.79 -0.07
C PHE A 37 -5.31 7.53 0.32
N PHE A 38 -5.98 7.56 1.48
CA PHE A 38 -6.87 6.49 1.92
C PHE A 38 -8.21 6.56 1.19
N ASP A 39 -8.70 5.42 0.70
CA ASP A 39 -10.02 5.25 0.08
C ASP A 39 -10.33 6.28 -1.03
N GLY A 40 -9.31 6.65 -1.82
CA GLY A 40 -9.44 7.66 -2.87
C GLY A 40 -9.80 9.06 -2.36
N ASN A 41 -9.58 9.36 -1.07
CA ASN A 41 -9.93 10.65 -0.46
C ASN A 41 -8.70 11.56 -0.30
N ASN A 42 -8.64 12.61 -1.12
CA ASN A 42 -7.54 13.59 -1.14
C ASN A 42 -7.34 14.40 0.16
N THR A 43 -8.21 14.25 1.16
CA THR A 43 -8.08 14.87 2.49
C THR A 43 -7.47 13.94 3.53
N LEU A 44 -7.29 12.65 3.21
CA LEU A 44 -6.79 11.62 4.11
C LEU A 44 -5.48 11.02 3.57
N PRO A 45 -4.33 11.71 3.73
CA PRO A 45 -3.07 11.25 3.16
C PRO A 45 -2.54 9.99 3.90
N VAL A 46 -1.95 9.06 3.14
CA VAL A 46 -1.27 7.85 3.67
C VAL A 46 0.18 8.18 4.02
N LEU A 47 0.91 8.79 3.09
CA LEU A 47 2.28 9.29 3.27
C LEU A 47 2.29 10.80 3.04
N GLU A 48 3.13 11.53 3.78
CA GLU A 48 3.34 12.96 3.55
C GLU A 48 3.94 13.21 2.16
N TYR A 49 4.89 12.36 1.76
CA TYR A 49 5.50 12.37 0.43
C TYR A 49 5.21 11.03 -0.26
N PRO A 50 4.16 10.96 -1.10
CA PRO A 50 3.86 9.75 -1.83
C PRO A 50 4.98 9.41 -2.79
N ILE A 51 5.28 8.11 -2.89
CA ILE A 51 6.23 7.61 -3.88
C ILE A 51 5.52 7.45 -5.23
N ARG A 52 6.30 7.37 -6.30
CA ARG A 52 5.77 7.05 -7.63
C ARG A 52 5.77 5.55 -7.86
N SER A 53 4.69 5.07 -8.45
CA SER A 53 4.58 3.71 -8.94
C SER A 53 5.61 3.41 -10.03
N CYS A 54 5.93 2.14 -10.22
CA CYS A 54 6.88 1.68 -11.21
C CYS A 54 6.56 2.25 -12.60
N ALA A 55 7.61 2.70 -13.30
CA ALA A 55 7.56 2.77 -14.74
C ALA A 55 7.51 1.34 -15.31
N SER A 56 6.99 1.18 -16.54
CA SER A 56 6.91 -0.12 -17.20
C SER A 56 8.28 -0.79 -17.26
N GLY A 57 8.40 -2.00 -16.68
CA GLY A 57 9.65 -2.78 -16.66
C GLY A 57 10.72 -2.30 -15.68
N ALA A 58 10.40 -1.34 -14.79
CA ALA A 58 11.33 -0.91 -13.75
C ALA A 58 11.39 -1.90 -12.56
N SER A 59 12.51 -1.89 -11.84
CA SER A 59 12.75 -2.65 -10.61
C SER A 59 13.00 -1.74 -9.41
N GLY A 60 12.86 -2.27 -8.19
CA GLY A 60 13.04 -1.53 -6.95
C GLY A 60 11.89 -0.57 -6.62
N CYS A 61 10.67 -0.83 -7.10
CA CYS A 61 9.55 0.09 -7.05
C CYS A 61 8.22 -0.62 -6.76
N TRP A 62 7.20 0.17 -6.45
CA TRP A 62 5.86 -0.30 -6.11
C TRP A 62 4.89 -0.18 -7.28
N THR A 63 3.92 -1.08 -7.39
CA THR A 63 2.82 -0.99 -8.37
C THR A 63 1.52 -1.33 -7.67
N ALA A 64 0.48 -0.51 -7.86
CA ALA A 64 -0.89 -0.87 -7.47
C ALA A 64 -1.46 -1.78 -8.56
N THR A 65 -1.72 -3.05 -8.23
CA THR A 65 -2.33 -4.01 -9.16
C THR A 65 -3.85 -4.06 -9.02
N SER A 66 -4.38 -3.62 -7.87
CA SER A 66 -5.78 -3.29 -7.63
C SER A 66 -5.87 -2.38 -6.39
N ASP A 67 -7.05 -1.89 -6.06
CA ASP A 67 -7.32 -1.07 -4.85
C ASP A 67 -6.77 -1.72 -3.57
N THR A 68 -6.76 -3.06 -3.49
CA THR A 68 -6.32 -3.80 -2.30
C THR A 68 -5.01 -4.56 -2.50
N GLN A 69 -4.38 -4.51 -3.68
CA GLN A 69 -3.15 -5.26 -3.96
C GLN A 69 -2.03 -4.37 -4.48
N TYR A 70 -0.88 -4.51 -3.84
CA TYR A 70 0.30 -3.68 -4.05
C TYR A 70 1.51 -4.59 -4.23
N THR A 71 2.11 -4.54 -5.42
CA THR A 71 3.26 -5.36 -5.75
C THR A 71 4.54 -4.54 -5.61
N TYR A 72 5.50 -5.04 -4.84
CA TYR A 72 6.87 -4.53 -4.84
C TYR A 72 7.72 -5.38 -5.77
N THR A 73 8.35 -4.76 -6.77
CA THR A 73 9.32 -5.42 -7.65
C THR A 73 10.70 -5.27 -7.05
N MET A 74 11.37 -6.38 -6.73
CA MET A 74 12.70 -6.35 -6.13
C MET A 74 13.73 -5.77 -7.11
N PRO A 75 14.79 -5.08 -6.64
CA PRO A 75 15.82 -4.51 -7.53
C PRO A 75 16.55 -5.55 -8.39
N VAL A 76 16.74 -6.76 -7.85
CA VAL A 76 17.53 -7.84 -8.49
C VAL A 76 16.61 -8.83 -9.20
N SER A 77 15.72 -9.49 -8.46
CA SER A 77 14.80 -10.48 -9.03
C SER A 77 13.64 -10.76 -8.09
N GLY A 78 12.46 -11.02 -8.66
CA GLY A 78 11.27 -11.40 -7.92
C GLY A 78 10.36 -10.23 -7.56
N THR A 79 9.18 -10.57 -7.06
CA THR A 79 8.14 -9.63 -6.68
C THR A 79 7.50 -10.08 -5.38
N VAL A 80 6.98 -9.14 -4.61
CA VAL A 80 6.19 -9.42 -3.41
C VAL A 80 4.83 -8.75 -3.53
N VAL A 81 3.76 -9.52 -3.38
CA VAL A 81 2.41 -8.98 -3.35
C VAL A 81 2.00 -8.72 -1.91
N PHE A 82 1.68 -7.47 -1.62
CA PHE A 82 1.05 -7.03 -0.39
C PHE A 82 -0.45 -6.88 -0.61
N THR A 83 -1.24 -7.42 0.30
CA THR A 83 -2.69 -7.33 0.31
C THR A 83 -3.14 -6.44 1.47
N LEU A 84 -4.00 -5.48 1.15
CA LEU A 84 -4.77 -4.71 2.11
C LEU A 84 -6.05 -5.47 2.42
N SER A 85 -6.16 -6.01 3.63
CA SER A 85 -7.38 -6.68 4.09
C SER A 85 -7.56 -6.46 5.58
N ASN A 86 -8.81 -6.26 6.02
CA ASN A 86 -9.13 -6.08 7.44
C ASN A 86 -8.28 -5.01 8.15
N ASN A 87 -8.04 -3.87 7.49
CA ASN A 87 -7.17 -2.79 7.98
C ASN A 87 -5.73 -3.26 8.28
N ARG A 88 -5.24 -4.22 7.50
CA ARG A 88 -3.88 -4.75 7.63
C ARG A 88 -3.24 -4.86 6.24
N PHE A 89 -1.96 -4.50 6.18
CA PHE A 89 -1.17 -4.52 4.96
C PHE A 89 -0.05 -5.55 5.10
N ASP A 90 -0.29 -6.74 4.55
CA ASP A 90 0.60 -7.88 4.69
C ASP A 90 0.92 -8.53 3.36
N CYS A 91 2.06 -9.20 3.33
CA CYS A 91 2.43 -10.18 2.33
C CYS A 91 2.48 -11.57 2.99
N PRO A 92 2.46 -12.67 2.20
CA PRO A 92 2.52 -14.03 2.73
C PRO A 92 3.80 -14.26 3.55
N SER A 93 3.66 -14.68 4.82
CA SER A 93 4.82 -14.91 5.70
C SER A 93 5.74 -16.04 5.26
N ALA A 94 5.27 -16.93 4.37
CA ALA A 94 6.08 -17.98 3.75
C ALA A 94 6.95 -17.48 2.59
N ASP A 95 6.72 -16.27 2.08
CA ASP A 95 7.51 -15.68 1.01
C ASP A 95 8.81 -15.09 1.59
N ALA A 96 9.96 -15.57 1.10
CA ALA A 96 11.27 -15.14 1.57
C ALA A 96 11.52 -13.64 1.34
N ASN A 97 11.02 -13.09 0.22
CA ASN A 97 11.12 -11.67 -0.06
C ASN A 97 10.17 -10.87 0.84
N CYS A 98 9.00 -11.41 1.18
CA CYS A 98 8.12 -10.80 2.18
C CYS A 98 8.81 -10.70 3.55
N GLN A 99 9.47 -11.77 4.00
CA GLN A 99 10.24 -11.76 5.24
C GLN A 99 11.37 -10.73 5.18
N LEU A 100 12.14 -10.72 4.10
CA LEU A 100 13.24 -9.76 3.90
C LEU A 100 12.78 -8.29 3.97
N LEU A 101 11.62 -7.98 3.39
CA LEU A 101 11.07 -6.62 3.36
C LEU A 101 10.38 -6.19 4.66
N THR A 102 10.10 -7.13 5.57
CA THR A 102 9.29 -6.86 6.77
C THR A 102 9.96 -7.21 8.09
N GLN A 103 11.19 -7.74 8.06
CA GLN A 103 12.07 -7.91 9.22
C GLN A 103 12.57 -6.58 9.79
#